data_AF-A0A840CN56-F1
#
_entry.id   AF-A0A840CN56-F1
#
_cell.length_a   1.000
_cell.length_b   1.000
_cell.length_c   1.000
_cell.angle_alpha   90.00
_cell.angle_beta   90.00
_cell.angle_gamma   90.00
#
_symmetry.space_group_name_H-M   'P 1'
#
loop_
_entity.id
_entity.type
_entity.pdbx_description
1 polymer ?
#
loop_
_entity_poly.entity_id
_entity_poly.type
_entity_poly.pdbx_seq_one_letter_code
_entity_poly.pdbx_strand_id
1 'polypeptide(L)'
;MKFLTYILVPIIALGLLFASCEKEDNSSMKNVQGHWVYSSTKAEIFVTDPSLKVIIENYIAKKLDENTMSYEFNNDKTYYYYQNYEEPLKGIYKSLDKNTFILDDSRGLRSVMKDDSMIYVVSDLKSEIVEKLNIDERKIIKVSTVDTFERGLSEK
;
A
#
# COMPACT_ATOMS: atom_id res chain seq x y z
N MET A 1 15.04 12.27 67.58
CA MET A 1 15.28 13.67 67.14
C MET A 1 15.82 13.59 65.71
N LYS A 2 15.00 13.67 64.64
CA LYS A 2 14.45 14.86 63.94
C LYS A 2 15.47 16.00 63.74
N PHE A 3 15.95 16.14 62.50
CA PHE A 3 16.21 17.34 61.67
C PHE A 3 16.88 16.78 60.39
N LEU A 4 16.22 16.54 59.24
CA LEU A 4 15.40 17.38 58.37
C LEU A 4 16.19 18.55 57.76
N THR A 5 16.89 18.27 56.65
CA THR A 5 17.32 19.29 55.69
C THR A 5 16.95 18.81 54.29
N TYR A 6 15.89 19.40 53.75
CA TYR A 6 15.55 19.39 52.32
C TYR A 6 16.49 20.35 51.59
N ILE A 7 17.08 19.92 50.49
CA ILE A 7 17.46 20.84 49.40
C ILE A 7 16.78 20.34 48.12
N LEU A 8 15.98 21.25 47.58
CA LEU A 8 15.22 21.23 46.34
C LEU A 8 16.15 21.21 45.09
N VAL A 9 15.87 20.31 44.12
CA VAL A 9 15.52 20.57 42.68
C VAL A 9 16.59 21.22 41.75
N PRO A 10 16.61 21.09 40.39
CA PRO A 10 16.08 20.09 39.40
C PRO A 10 17.11 19.56 38.35
N ILE A 11 16.69 18.53 37.58
CA ILE A 11 16.87 18.30 36.12
C ILE A 11 18.21 18.69 35.46
N ILE A 12 18.98 17.67 35.04
CA ILE A 12 19.63 17.69 33.72
C ILE A 12 19.27 16.38 33.01
N ALA A 13 18.28 16.50 32.13
CA ALA A 13 18.15 15.64 30.98
C ALA A 13 19.32 15.95 30.03
N LEU A 14 20.11 14.95 29.67
CA LEU A 14 20.91 14.88 28.44
C LEU A 14 21.24 13.37 28.31
N GLY A 15 20.51 12.60 27.53
CA GLY A 15 20.44 12.79 26.09
C GLY A 15 21.57 12.00 25.42
N LEU A 16 21.72 10.72 25.74
CA LEU A 16 22.39 9.75 24.87
C LEU A 16 21.30 8.95 24.15
N LEU A 17 20.55 9.67 23.33
CA LEU A 17 19.80 9.08 22.24
C LEU A 17 20.83 8.41 21.33
N PHE A 18 20.64 7.11 21.14
CA PHE A 18 21.11 6.29 20.04
C PHE A 18 21.62 7.10 18.84
N ALA A 19 22.93 7.37 18.80
CA ALA A 19 23.61 7.71 17.57
C ALA A 19 23.86 6.41 16.79
N SER A 20 22.79 5.70 16.43
CA SER A 20 22.80 4.94 15.18
C SER A 20 22.35 5.91 14.12
N CYS A 21 23.32 6.60 13.52
CA CYS A 21 23.14 7.19 12.21
C CYS A 21 22.92 6.04 11.23
N GLU A 22 21.69 5.51 11.19
CA GLU A 22 21.19 4.98 9.93
C GLU A 22 21.17 6.18 8.99
N LYS A 23 22.20 6.27 8.15
CA LYS A 23 22.06 6.98 6.88
C LYS A 23 20.91 6.26 6.18
N GLU A 24 19.69 6.76 6.32
CA GLU A 24 18.59 6.40 5.42
C GLU A 24 19.09 6.75 4.02
N ASP A 25 19.47 5.70 3.31
CA ASP A 25 19.98 5.80 1.96
C ASP A 25 18.79 6.21 1.09
N ASN A 26 18.67 7.52 0.87
CA ASN A 26 17.62 8.19 0.09
C ASN A 26 17.57 7.74 -1.39
N SER A 27 18.44 6.80 -1.78
CA SER A 27 18.48 6.15 -3.09
C SER A 27 17.27 5.24 -3.33
N SER A 28 16.71 4.63 -2.28
CA SER A 28 15.52 3.76 -2.37
C SER A 28 14.23 4.56 -2.61
N MET A 29 14.08 5.73 -1.98
CA MET A 29 12.87 6.57 -2.07
C MET A 29 12.72 7.29 -3.41
N LYS A 30 13.83 7.64 -4.07
CA LYS A 30 13.80 8.19 -5.44
C LYS A 30 13.27 7.21 -6.49
N ASN A 31 13.10 5.94 -6.14
CA ASN A 31 12.82 4.90 -7.12
C ASN A 31 11.33 4.91 -7.56
N VAL A 32 10.38 5.12 -6.64
CA VAL A 32 8.94 5.02 -6.91
C VAL A 32 8.22 6.37 -7.03
N GLN A 33 8.84 7.47 -6.59
CA GLN A 33 8.27 8.82 -6.65
C GLN A 33 7.70 9.16 -8.03
N GLY A 34 6.55 9.85 -8.05
CA GLY A 34 5.91 10.41 -9.25
C GLY A 34 4.56 9.77 -9.56
N HIS A 35 4.03 10.12 -10.74
CA HIS A 35 2.71 9.71 -11.21
C HIS A 35 2.74 8.33 -11.89
N TRP A 36 1.73 7.51 -11.61
CA TRP A 36 1.55 6.18 -12.19
C TRP A 36 0.11 5.98 -12.63
N VAL A 37 -0.09 5.70 -13.92
CA VAL A 37 -1.41 5.59 -14.54
C VAL A 37 -1.74 4.12 -14.76
N TYR A 38 -2.97 3.73 -14.41
CA TYR A 38 -3.45 2.37 -14.57
C TYR A 38 -3.37 1.90 -16.03
N SER A 39 -2.93 0.66 -16.22
CA SER A 39 -2.80 0.01 -17.52
C SER A 39 -3.66 -1.25 -17.61
N SER A 40 -3.52 -2.16 -16.66
CA SER A 40 -4.25 -3.44 -16.69
C SER A 40 -4.37 -4.09 -15.32
N THR A 41 -5.28 -5.06 -15.23
CA THR A 41 -5.42 -5.93 -14.05
C THR A 41 -5.32 -7.39 -14.48
N LYS A 42 -4.59 -8.18 -13.70
CA LYS A 42 -4.62 -9.64 -13.79
C LYS A 42 -5.17 -10.21 -12.49
N ALA A 43 -6.23 -11.02 -12.58
CA ALA A 43 -6.79 -11.74 -11.44
C ALA A 43 -6.15 -13.13 -11.29
N GLU A 44 -5.84 -13.50 -10.04
CA GLU A 44 -5.44 -14.84 -9.65
C GLU A 44 -6.52 -15.43 -8.73
N ILE A 45 -7.26 -16.42 -9.23
CA ILE A 45 -8.42 -16.99 -8.54
C ILE A 45 -8.21 -18.49 -8.39
N PHE A 46 -8.18 -18.94 -7.13
CA PHE A 46 -8.08 -20.32 -6.73
C PHE A 46 -9.26 -20.65 -5.82
N VAL A 47 -10.14 -21.52 -6.30
CA VAL A 47 -11.38 -21.91 -5.64
C VAL A 47 -11.54 -23.42 -5.70
N THR A 48 -12.33 -23.97 -4.80
CA THR A 48 -12.62 -25.41 -4.76
C THR A 48 -13.66 -25.83 -5.80
N ASP A 49 -14.46 -24.89 -6.32
CA ASP A 49 -15.53 -25.13 -7.29
C ASP A 49 -15.34 -24.21 -8.52
N PRO A 50 -15.17 -24.77 -9.73
CA PRO A 50 -14.99 -23.98 -10.95
C PRO A 50 -16.10 -22.98 -11.26
N SER A 51 -17.34 -23.25 -10.82
CA SER A 51 -18.46 -22.32 -11.04
C SER A 51 -18.27 -20.99 -10.29
N LEU A 52 -17.60 -21.02 -9.12
CA LEU A 52 -17.27 -19.82 -8.35
C LEU A 52 -16.22 -18.96 -9.05
N LYS A 53 -15.32 -19.57 -9.82
CA LYS A 53 -14.27 -18.84 -10.54
C LYS A 53 -14.89 -17.83 -11.51
N VAL A 54 -15.86 -18.27 -12.31
CA VAL A 54 -16.54 -17.41 -13.29
C VAL A 54 -17.32 -16.28 -12.60
N ILE A 55 -17.96 -16.57 -11.47
CA ILE A 55 -18.70 -15.57 -10.68
C ILE A 55 -17.73 -14.48 -10.17
N ILE A 56 -16.57 -14.88 -9.65
CA ILE A 56 -15.54 -13.96 -9.14
C ILE A 56 -14.89 -13.17 -10.27
N GLU A 57 -14.56 -13.81 -11.40
CA GLU A 57 -14.02 -13.15 -12.59
C GLU A 57 -14.97 -12.05 -13.08
N ASN A 58 -16.26 -12.34 -13.17
CA ASN A 58 -17.28 -11.36 -13.59
C ASN A 58 -17.41 -10.20 -12.60
N TYR A 59 -17.33 -10.47 -11.29
CA TYR A 59 -17.34 -9.41 -10.28
C TYR A 59 -16.13 -8.48 -10.42
N ILE A 60 -14.93 -9.05 -10.56
CA ILE A 60 -13.70 -8.27 -10.73
C ILE A 60 -13.75 -7.47 -12.04
N ALA A 61 -14.17 -8.08 -13.15
CA ALA A 61 -14.30 -7.40 -14.43
C ALA A 61 -15.28 -6.22 -14.35
N LYS A 62 -16.46 -6.41 -13.75
CA LYS A 62 -17.46 -5.33 -13.57
C LYS A 62 -16.94 -4.21 -12.66
N LYS A 63 -16.14 -4.53 -11.65
CA LYS A 63 -15.53 -3.53 -10.77
C LYS A 63 -14.52 -2.67 -11.52
N LEU A 64 -13.84 -3.22 -12.52
CA LEU A 64 -12.79 -2.55 -13.29
C LEU A 64 -13.32 -1.80 -14.51
N ASP A 65 -14.41 -2.29 -15.09
CA ASP A 65 -15.12 -1.62 -16.17
C ASP A 65 -15.51 -0.22 -15.68
N GLU A 66 -15.08 0.82 -16.41
CA GLU A 66 -15.26 2.25 -16.10
C GLU A 66 -14.28 2.90 -15.10
N ASN A 67 -13.33 2.17 -14.52
CA ASN A 67 -12.41 2.77 -13.53
C ASN A 67 -11.17 3.41 -14.15
N THR A 68 -11.04 4.73 -14.01
CA THR A 68 -9.76 5.44 -14.19
C THR A 68 -9.04 5.46 -12.86
N MET A 69 -7.85 4.86 -12.77
CA MET A 69 -7.07 4.78 -11.53
C MET A 69 -5.65 5.32 -11.74
N SER A 70 -5.11 5.99 -10.73
CA SER A 70 -3.70 6.37 -10.71
C SER A 70 -3.16 6.52 -9.29
N TYR A 71 -1.84 6.53 -9.18
CA TYR A 71 -1.12 6.81 -7.94
C TYR A 71 -0.18 8.00 -8.12
N GLU A 72 -0.06 8.84 -7.10
CA GLU A 72 0.99 9.85 -6.98
C GLU A 72 1.82 9.55 -5.74
N PHE A 73 3.09 9.18 -5.90
CA PHE A 73 4.00 8.90 -4.79
C PHE A 73 4.89 10.11 -4.49
N ASN A 74 4.86 10.58 -3.26
CA ASN A 74 5.67 11.71 -2.81
C ASN A 74 6.94 11.24 -2.09
N ASN A 75 7.94 12.12 -2.01
CA ASN A 75 9.20 11.85 -1.31
C ASN A 75 9.08 11.82 0.23
N ASP A 76 7.95 12.28 0.78
CA ASP A 76 7.66 12.32 2.22
C ASP A 76 7.01 11.02 2.75
N LYS A 77 7.10 9.93 1.98
CA LYS A 77 6.48 8.61 2.28
C LYS A 77 4.94 8.62 2.26
N THR A 78 4.32 9.65 1.68
CA THR A 78 2.87 9.67 1.41
C THR A 78 2.57 9.34 -0.05
N TYR A 79 1.37 8.82 -0.31
CA TYR A 79 0.84 8.71 -1.65
C TYR A 79 -0.62 9.14 -1.71
N TYR A 80 -1.07 9.45 -2.93
CA TYR A 80 -2.47 9.68 -3.25
C TYR A 80 -2.92 8.63 -4.26
N TYR A 81 -4.04 7.97 -3.99
CA TYR A 81 -4.73 7.10 -4.92
C TYR A 81 -5.95 7.82 -5.49
N TYR A 82 -6.00 7.92 -6.81
CA TYR A 82 -7.10 8.54 -7.54
C TYR A 82 -7.95 7.44 -8.18
N GLN A 83 -9.27 7.58 -8.08
CA GLN A 83 -10.23 6.72 -8.75
C GLN A 83 -11.38 7.59 -9.26
N ASN A 84 -11.69 7.51 -10.55
CA ASN A 84 -12.88 8.12 -11.18
C ASN A 84 -13.09 9.62 -10.90
N TYR A 85 -12.00 10.40 -10.78
CA TYR A 85 -12.04 11.84 -10.49
C TYR A 85 -12.64 12.19 -9.11
N GLU A 86 -12.77 11.22 -8.22
CA GLU A 86 -13.15 11.46 -6.82
C GLU A 86 -11.98 12.07 -6.02
N GLU A 87 -12.29 12.56 -4.81
CA GLU A 87 -11.27 13.01 -3.85
C GLU A 87 -10.25 11.89 -3.60
N PRO A 88 -8.94 12.16 -3.75
CA PRO A 88 -7.94 11.11 -3.66
C PRO A 88 -7.85 10.55 -2.25
N LEU A 89 -7.70 9.23 -2.17
CA LEU A 89 -7.38 8.58 -0.93
C LEU A 89 -5.90 8.79 -0.60
N LYS A 90 -5.62 9.45 0.52
CA LYS A 90 -4.26 9.59 1.03
C LYS A 90 -3.85 8.35 1.82
N GLY A 91 -2.65 7.84 1.54
CA GLY A 91 -2.02 6.76 2.31
C GLY A 91 -0.56 7.04 2.61
N ILE A 92 0.05 6.11 3.34
CA ILE A 92 1.49 6.08 3.60
C ILE A 92 2.09 4.85 2.95
N TYR A 93 3.33 4.94 2.50
CA TYR A 93 4.05 3.80 1.98
C TYR A 93 5.38 3.58 2.70
N LYS A 94 5.74 2.31 2.86
CA LYS A 94 7.00 1.88 3.48
C LYS A 94 7.77 1.00 2.51
N SER A 95 9.03 1.33 2.26
CA SER A 95 9.96 0.46 1.52
C SER A 95 10.32 -0.77 2.38
N LEU A 96 10.19 -1.95 1.78
CA LEU A 96 10.71 -3.21 2.33
C LEU A 96 12.12 -3.48 1.79
N ASP A 97 12.33 -3.17 0.51
CA ASP A 97 13.61 -3.21 -0.17
C ASP A 97 13.64 -2.16 -1.30
N LYS A 98 14.66 -2.22 -2.16
CA LYS A 98 14.87 -1.27 -3.27
C LYS A 98 13.66 -1.14 -4.22
N ASN A 99 12.95 -2.24 -4.47
CA ASN A 99 11.88 -2.33 -5.47
C ASN A 99 10.54 -2.71 -4.87
N THR A 100 10.48 -3.14 -3.60
CA THR A 100 9.25 -3.57 -2.94
C THR A 100 8.81 -2.59 -1.86
N PHE A 101 7.52 -2.27 -1.86
CA PHE A 101 6.88 -1.34 -0.93
C PHE A 101 5.58 -1.93 -0.39
N ILE A 102 5.15 -1.46 0.78
CA ILE A 102 3.81 -1.69 1.32
C ILE A 102 3.07 -0.36 1.32
N LEU A 103 1.86 -0.34 0.78
CA LEU A 103 0.91 0.77 0.90
C LEU A 103 -0.04 0.49 2.07
N ASP A 104 -0.35 1.55 2.82
CA ASP A 104 -1.29 1.52 3.92
C ASP A 104 -2.25 2.72 3.80
N ASP A 105 -3.52 2.40 3.57
CA ASP A 105 -4.65 3.33 3.54
C ASP A 105 -5.92 2.67 4.07
N SER A 106 -7.04 3.40 4.03
CA SER A 106 -8.34 2.92 4.52
C SER A 106 -8.86 1.65 3.83
N ARG A 107 -8.32 1.29 2.65
CA ARG A 107 -8.67 0.07 1.92
C ARG A 107 -7.77 -1.10 2.31
N GLY A 108 -6.88 -0.95 3.30
CA GLY A 108 -5.99 -1.97 3.82
C GLY A 108 -4.60 -2.02 3.17
N LEU A 109 -3.80 -3.00 3.61
CA LEU A 109 -2.42 -3.16 3.16
C LEU A 109 -2.33 -3.73 1.75
N ARG A 110 -1.45 -3.17 0.91
CA ARG A 110 -1.13 -3.68 -0.43
C ARG A 110 0.37 -3.75 -0.64
N SER A 111 0.82 -4.78 -1.34
CA SER A 111 2.22 -4.89 -1.75
C SER A 111 2.41 -4.27 -3.11
N VAL A 112 3.52 -3.56 -3.29
CA VAL A 112 3.88 -2.93 -4.56
C VAL A 112 5.27 -3.38 -4.96
N MET A 113 5.42 -3.81 -6.20
CA MET A 113 6.72 -4.07 -6.82
C MET A 113 6.95 -3.07 -7.94
N LYS A 114 8.11 -2.41 -7.95
CA LYS A 114 8.53 -1.53 -9.04
C LYS A 114 9.48 -2.26 -9.98
N ASP A 115 9.23 -2.14 -11.28
CA ASP A 115 10.13 -2.59 -12.33
C ASP A 115 10.23 -1.51 -13.41
N ASP A 116 11.39 -0.86 -13.52
CA ASP A 116 11.64 0.26 -14.44
C ASP A 116 10.54 1.34 -14.46
N SER A 117 9.72 1.34 -15.51
CA SER A 117 8.62 2.26 -15.79
C SER A 117 7.25 1.69 -15.41
N MET A 118 7.21 0.60 -14.65
CA MET A 118 6.01 -0.07 -14.17
C MET A 118 6.00 -0.20 -12.64
N ILE A 119 4.80 -0.16 -12.07
CA ILE A 119 4.52 -0.71 -10.74
C ILE A 119 3.42 -1.76 -10.84
N TYR A 120 3.51 -2.75 -9.95
CA TYR A 120 2.55 -3.83 -9.80
C TYR A 120 2.00 -3.77 -8.38
N VAL A 121 0.71 -3.46 -8.24
CA VAL A 121 0.02 -3.38 -6.96
C VAL A 121 -0.76 -4.67 -6.75
N VAL A 122 -0.43 -5.40 -5.68
CA VAL A 122 -1.09 -6.66 -5.32
C VAL A 122 -2.12 -6.40 -4.24
N SER A 123 -3.38 -6.73 -4.53
CA SER A 123 -4.50 -6.66 -3.59
C SER A 123 -5.04 -8.05 -3.29
N ASP A 124 -5.14 -8.41 -2.01
CA ASP A 124 -5.92 -9.58 -1.57
C ASP A 124 -7.40 -9.18 -1.52
N LEU A 125 -8.24 -9.89 -2.27
CA LEU A 125 -9.66 -9.61 -2.37
C LEU A 125 -10.51 -10.69 -1.69
N LYS A 126 -9.92 -11.69 -1.03
CA LYS A 126 -10.67 -12.83 -0.48
C LYS A 126 -11.81 -12.39 0.43
N SER A 127 -11.52 -11.52 1.41
CA SER A 127 -12.53 -11.01 2.34
C SER A 127 -13.61 -10.18 1.64
N GLU A 128 -13.23 -9.33 0.69
CA GLU A 128 -14.18 -8.54 -0.11
C GLU A 128 -15.13 -9.45 -0.89
N ILE A 129 -14.60 -10.49 -1.55
CA ILE A 129 -15.39 -11.43 -2.34
C ILE A 129 -16.36 -12.23 -1.47
N VAL A 130 -15.90 -12.71 -0.31
CA VAL A 130 -16.76 -13.43 0.65
C VAL A 130 -17.94 -12.55 1.06
N GLU A 131 -17.67 -11.29 1.41
CA GLU A 131 -18.71 -10.34 1.83
C GLU A 131 -19.66 -9.98 0.68
N LYS A 132 -19.12 -9.52 -0.45
CA LYS A 132 -19.92 -8.95 -1.54
C LYS A 132 -20.69 -9.99 -2.35
N LEU A 133 -20.15 -11.20 -2.48
CA LEU A 133 -20.79 -12.28 -3.24
C LEU A 133 -21.47 -13.31 -2.35
N ASN A 134 -21.40 -13.15 -1.02
CA ASN A 134 -21.96 -14.07 -0.04
C ASN A 134 -21.54 -15.54 -0.28
N ILE A 135 -20.24 -15.73 -0.54
CA ILE A 135 -19.62 -17.04 -0.80
C ILE A 135 -19.03 -17.58 0.50
N ASP A 136 -19.21 -18.86 0.78
CA ASP A 136 -18.51 -19.54 1.89
C ASP A 136 -16.99 -19.42 1.73
N GLU A 137 -16.34 -18.74 2.67
CA GLU A 137 -14.89 -18.48 2.67
C GLU A 137 -14.05 -19.75 2.46
N ARG A 138 -14.53 -20.90 2.96
CA ARG A 138 -13.82 -22.18 2.85
C ARG A 138 -13.72 -22.69 1.40
N LYS A 139 -14.55 -22.16 0.51
CA LYS A 139 -14.52 -22.49 -0.93
C LYS A 139 -13.51 -21.63 -1.70
N ILE A 140 -12.92 -20.64 -1.06
CA ILE A 140 -11.95 -19.71 -1.65
C ILE A 140 -10.56 -20.00 -1.07
N ILE A 141 -9.66 -20.51 -1.90
CA ILE A 141 -8.27 -20.76 -1.53
C ILE A 141 -7.49 -19.44 -1.57
N LYS A 142 -7.61 -18.69 -2.69
CA LYS A 142 -6.96 -17.38 -2.89
C LYS A 142 -7.74 -16.58 -3.93
N VAL A 143 -7.91 -15.29 -3.68
CA VAL A 143 -8.30 -14.31 -4.71
C VAL A 143 -7.44 -13.09 -4.54
N SER A 144 -6.62 -12.78 -5.55
CA SER A 144 -5.85 -11.55 -5.58
C SER A 144 -5.88 -10.92 -6.96
N THR A 145 -5.73 -9.60 -7.03
CA THR A 145 -5.44 -8.88 -8.27
C THR A 145 -4.03 -8.36 -8.26
N VAL A 146 -3.44 -8.31 -9.46
CA VAL A 146 -2.21 -7.58 -9.75
C VAL A 146 -2.59 -6.48 -10.72
N ASP A 147 -2.63 -5.26 -10.21
CA ASP A 147 -2.93 -4.06 -10.98
C ASP A 147 -1.59 -3.47 -11.46
N THR A 148 -1.45 -3.30 -12.76
CA THR A 148 -0.26 -2.74 -13.39
C THR A 148 -0.48 -1.27 -13.69
N PHE A 149 0.50 -0.44 -13.34
CA PHE A 149 0.50 0.98 -13.65
C PHE A 149 1.80 1.36 -14.33
N GLU A 150 1.72 2.24 -15.31
CA GLU A 150 2.86 2.75 -16.05
C GLU A 150 3.20 4.15 -15.59
N ARG A 151 4.46 4.53 -15.74
CA ARG A 151 4.91 5.88 -15.43
C ARG A 151 4.09 6.91 -16.24
N GLY A 152 3.37 7.78 -15.55
CA GLY A 152 2.75 8.96 -16.15
C GLY A 152 3.83 9.90 -16.70
N LEU A 153 3.48 10.72 -17.70
CA LEU A 153 4.42 11.63 -18.37
C LEU A 153 5.35 12.31 -17.35
N SER A 154 6.64 12.00 -17.42
CA SER A 154 7.66 12.69 -16.63
C SER A 154 7.70 14.15 -17.06
N GLU A 155 7.56 15.09 -16.13
CA GLU A 155 7.92 16.48 -16.42
C GLU A 155 9.34 16.49 -17.01
N LYS A 156 9.46 16.98 -18.25
CA LYS A 156 10.74 17.17 -18.94
C LYS A 156 11.48 18.35 -18.35
#